data_AF-A0A1Y4MF97-F1
#
_entry.id   AF-A0A1Y4MF97-F1
#
_cell.length_a   1.000
_cell.length_b   1.000
_cell.length_c   1.000
_cell.angle_alpha   90.00
_cell.angle_beta   90.00
_cell.angle_gamma   90.00
#
_symmetry.space_group_name_H-M   'P 1'
#
loop_
_entity.id
_entity.type
_entity.pdbx_description
1 polymer ?
#
loop_
_entity_poly.entity_id
_entity_poly.type
_entity_poly.pdbx_seq_one_letter_code
_entity_poly.pdbx_strand_id
1 'polypeptide(L)'
;MGLAKPYYRIARPKSFVPDYAVDKRYASDRLQLSRAYINIEKELRSIFNSIEPDEQNKATFSFELYSLLLRACTEVELNCKLIMEANGATPTNKHFTMLDYKKLEKSSLLSKYTATFSNWRMRNPNTHELEYIKKDFRPFANFGLTNSKAPDWYDAYNKVKHNREENLEKANLENCINAVAGILILLYSQFGSRCIETYGTNGLCWQEDGAYDLNFDADVIFEIHPPLISDWQESELYDFNWNNIKTLAQPFDKFNF
;
A
#
# COMPACT_ATOMS: atom_id res chain seq x y z
N MET A 1 -6.42 -3.15 -27.87
CA MET A 1 -7.76 -3.36 -27.28
C MET A 1 -7.55 -3.62 -25.80
N GLY A 2 -8.16 -2.83 -24.93
CA GLY A 2 -7.96 -2.98 -23.48
C GLY A 2 -8.73 -4.15 -22.89
N LEU A 3 -8.61 -4.35 -21.58
CA LEU A 3 -9.26 -5.43 -20.85
C LEU A 3 -10.73 -5.12 -20.58
N ALA A 4 -11.60 -6.04 -20.98
CA ALA A 4 -13.07 -5.89 -20.88
C ALA A 4 -13.64 -6.16 -19.48
N LYS A 5 -12.81 -6.65 -18.54
CA LYS A 5 -13.19 -6.87 -17.14
C LYS A 5 -12.01 -6.55 -16.20
N PRO A 6 -12.30 -6.09 -14.98
CA PRO A 6 -11.28 -5.94 -13.95
C PRO A 6 -10.82 -7.30 -13.41
N TYR A 7 -9.59 -7.36 -12.93
CA TYR A 7 -9.07 -8.53 -12.23
C TYR A 7 -9.37 -8.45 -10.74
N TYR A 8 -9.58 -9.58 -10.07
CA TYR A 8 -9.76 -9.60 -8.62
C TYR A 8 -8.60 -8.91 -7.90
N ARG A 9 -8.92 -7.96 -7.02
CA ARG A 9 -7.95 -7.23 -6.16
C ARG A 9 -6.77 -6.61 -6.90
N ILE A 10 -6.94 -6.24 -8.16
CA ILE A 10 -5.95 -5.47 -8.93
C ILE A 10 -6.68 -4.28 -9.52
N ALA A 11 -6.24 -3.07 -9.16
CA ALA A 11 -6.67 -1.83 -9.76
C ALA A 11 -5.65 -1.42 -10.83
N ARG A 12 -6.16 -0.94 -11.97
CA ARG A 12 -5.35 -0.41 -13.07
C ARG A 12 -5.90 0.95 -13.52
N PRO A 13 -5.09 1.77 -14.22
CA PRO A 13 -5.56 3.07 -14.69
C PRO A 13 -6.77 3.00 -15.64
N LYS A 14 -7.43 4.15 -15.83
CA LYS A 14 -8.72 4.36 -16.54
C LYS A 14 -9.98 4.00 -15.75
N SER A 15 -9.89 3.62 -14.48
CA SER A 15 -11.00 3.70 -13.52
C SER A 15 -10.69 4.72 -12.42
N PHE A 16 -10.97 6.00 -12.68
CA PHE A 16 -10.62 7.14 -11.81
C PHE A 16 -11.13 6.97 -10.36
N VAL A 17 -12.27 6.30 -10.19
CA VAL A 17 -12.76 5.78 -8.91
C VAL A 17 -13.32 4.39 -9.19
N PRO A 18 -12.67 3.31 -8.75
CA PRO A 18 -13.09 1.96 -9.12
C PRO A 18 -14.37 1.58 -8.35
N ASP A 19 -15.54 1.93 -8.86
CA ASP A 19 -16.83 1.52 -8.27
C ASP A 19 -16.99 0.00 -8.22
N TYR A 20 -16.25 -0.73 -9.05
CA TYR A 20 -16.17 -2.19 -8.97
C TYR A 20 -15.44 -2.67 -7.70
N ALA A 21 -14.53 -1.86 -7.14
CA ALA A 21 -13.74 -2.22 -5.97
C ALA A 21 -14.56 -2.21 -4.66
N VAL A 22 -15.75 -1.59 -4.66
CA VAL A 22 -16.70 -1.65 -3.53
C VAL A 22 -17.68 -2.82 -3.63
N ASP A 23 -17.70 -3.55 -4.75
CA ASP A 23 -18.51 -4.76 -4.88
C ASP A 23 -18.00 -5.85 -3.94
N LYS A 24 -18.90 -6.47 -3.16
CA LYS A 24 -18.53 -7.52 -2.20
C LYS A 24 -17.87 -8.74 -2.86
N ARG A 25 -18.15 -8.99 -4.14
CA ARG A 25 -17.53 -10.08 -4.92
C ARG A 25 -16.08 -9.77 -5.27
N TYR A 26 -15.70 -8.49 -5.32
CA TYR A 26 -14.33 -8.07 -5.56
C TYR A 26 -13.42 -8.42 -4.38
N ALA A 27 -13.83 -7.96 -3.20
CA ALA A 27 -13.21 -8.25 -1.91
C ALA A 27 -14.20 -7.95 -0.77
N SER A 28 -14.56 -8.96 0.01
CA SER A 28 -15.51 -8.82 1.12
C SER A 28 -14.87 -8.24 2.39
N ASP A 29 -13.54 -8.26 2.48
CA ASP A 29 -12.72 -7.87 3.64
C ASP A 29 -12.08 -6.48 3.49
N ARG A 30 -12.36 -5.74 2.41
CA ARG A 30 -11.80 -4.39 2.15
C ARG A 30 -11.84 -3.48 3.38
N LEU A 31 -12.99 -3.44 4.06
CA LEU A 31 -13.19 -2.62 5.27
C LEU A 31 -12.30 -3.07 6.43
N GLN A 32 -12.08 -4.36 6.59
CA GLN A 32 -11.21 -4.89 7.63
C GLN A 32 -9.76 -4.52 7.36
N LEU A 33 -9.29 -4.66 6.11
CA LEU A 33 -7.93 -4.30 5.70
C LEU A 33 -7.69 -2.79 5.87
N SER A 34 -8.67 -1.96 5.48
CA SER A 34 -8.61 -0.52 5.71
C SER A 34 -8.50 -0.18 7.21
N ARG A 35 -9.31 -0.79 8.07
CA ARG A 35 -9.25 -0.60 9.52
C ARG A 35 -7.91 -1.04 10.11
N ALA A 36 -7.34 -2.14 9.62
CA ALA A 36 -6.04 -2.62 10.06
C ALA A 36 -4.94 -1.59 9.75
N TYR A 37 -4.94 -1.04 8.53
CA TYR A 37 -4.03 0.04 8.14
C TYR A 37 -4.20 1.28 9.02
N ILE A 38 -5.43 1.78 9.22
CA ILE A 38 -5.68 2.97 10.06
C ILE A 38 -5.12 2.78 11.47
N ASN A 39 -5.29 1.59 12.06
CA ASN A 39 -4.77 1.31 13.40
C ASN A 39 -3.23 1.27 13.45
N ILE A 40 -2.59 0.75 12.41
CA ILE A 40 -1.12 0.68 12.29
C ILE A 40 -0.55 2.08 12.03
N GLU A 41 -1.19 2.86 11.16
CA GLU A 41 -0.79 4.23 10.84
C GLU A 41 -0.93 5.16 12.06
N LYS A 42 -2.01 5.00 12.84
CA LYS A 42 -2.20 5.75 14.09
C LYS A 42 -1.10 5.46 15.12
N GLU A 43 -0.61 4.24 15.19
CA GLU A 43 0.54 3.89 16.03
C GLU A 43 1.81 4.57 15.55
N LEU A 44 2.07 4.60 14.23
CA LEU A 44 3.19 5.36 13.68
C LEU A 44 3.09 6.86 13.99
N ARG A 45 1.90 7.46 13.89
CA ARG A 45 1.67 8.85 14.32
C ARG A 45 1.95 9.05 15.81
N SER A 46 1.58 8.09 16.64
CA SER A 46 1.87 8.14 18.08
C SER A 46 3.38 8.14 18.35
N ILE A 47 4.14 7.33 17.61
CA ILE A 47 5.60 7.29 17.69
C ILE A 47 6.21 8.64 17.33
N PHE A 48 5.64 9.38 16.36
CA PHE A 48 6.13 10.71 15.99
C PHE A 48 6.07 11.74 17.12
N ASN A 49 5.25 11.54 18.16
CA ASN A 49 5.26 12.39 19.35
C ASN A 49 6.56 12.26 20.17
N SER A 50 7.27 11.14 20.02
CA SER A 50 8.50 10.82 20.75
C SER A 50 9.74 10.81 19.85
N ILE A 51 9.56 10.50 18.56
CA ILE A 51 10.63 10.41 17.56
C ILE A 51 10.25 11.28 16.37
N GLU A 52 10.82 12.48 16.29
CA GLU A 52 10.58 13.40 15.18
C GLU A 52 10.92 12.73 13.83
N PRO A 53 10.06 12.85 12.80
CA PRO A 53 10.33 12.48 11.41
C PRO A 53 11.49 13.29 10.80
N ASP A 54 12.71 12.97 11.22
CA ASP A 54 13.94 13.67 10.86
C ASP A 54 14.95 12.74 10.23
N GLU A 55 15.74 13.26 9.28
CA GLU A 55 16.82 12.51 8.64
C GLU A 55 17.83 11.92 9.65
N GLN A 56 18.08 12.60 10.77
CA GLN A 56 18.95 12.13 11.86
C GLN A 56 18.31 11.00 12.67
N ASN A 57 16.98 10.95 12.74
CA ASN A 57 16.23 9.97 13.54
C ASN A 57 15.84 8.71 12.74
N LYS A 58 16.11 8.65 11.43
CA LYS A 58 15.69 7.54 10.58
C LYS A 58 16.20 6.17 11.05
N ALA A 59 17.37 6.15 11.68
CA ALA A 59 18.02 4.95 12.21
C ALA A 59 17.65 4.66 13.69
N THR A 60 16.86 5.52 14.34
CA THR A 60 16.37 5.30 15.70
C THR A 60 15.54 4.04 15.74
N PHE A 61 15.77 3.19 16.74
CA PHE A 61 15.10 1.92 16.96
C PHE A 61 14.59 1.80 18.40
N SER A 62 13.54 1.01 18.59
CA SER A 62 12.94 0.78 19.91
C SER A 62 12.09 -0.49 19.90
N PHE A 63 11.64 -0.93 21.08
CA PHE A 63 10.67 -2.03 21.18
C PHE A 63 9.29 -1.65 20.60
N GLU A 64 8.95 -0.37 20.61
CA GLU A 64 7.72 0.16 20.00
C GLU A 64 7.82 0.05 18.47
N LEU A 65 8.93 0.50 17.89
CA LEU A 65 9.20 0.35 16.45
C LEU A 65 9.30 -1.13 16.03
N TYR A 66 9.85 -2.01 16.87
CA TYR A 66 9.84 -3.45 16.62
C TYR A 66 8.42 -4.01 16.53
N SER A 67 7.56 -3.62 17.47
CA SER A 67 6.16 -4.05 17.51
C SER A 67 5.39 -3.54 16.29
N LEU A 68 5.60 -2.27 15.92
CA LEU A 68 5.05 -1.68 14.70
C LEU A 68 5.54 -2.42 13.44
N LEU A 69 6.84 -2.68 13.31
CA LEU A 69 7.41 -3.36 12.15
C LEU A 69 6.84 -4.77 11.98
N LEU A 70 6.71 -5.55 13.06
CA LEU A 70 6.10 -6.89 13.00
C LEU A 70 4.65 -6.83 12.50
N ARG A 71 3.85 -5.91 13.06
CA ARG A 71 2.44 -5.74 12.69
C ARG A 71 2.30 -5.26 11.25
N ALA A 72 3.13 -4.32 10.83
CA ALA A 72 3.07 -3.77 9.47
C ALA A 72 3.47 -4.82 8.42
N CYS A 73 4.56 -5.57 8.65
CA CYS A 73 5.00 -6.61 7.71
C CYS A 73 4.00 -7.78 7.59
N THR A 74 3.37 -8.18 8.69
CA THR A 74 2.33 -9.22 8.65
C THR A 74 1.09 -8.77 7.89
N GLU A 75 0.71 -7.49 7.99
CA GLU A 75 -0.37 -6.91 7.19
C GLU A 75 0.01 -6.83 5.69
N VAL A 76 1.27 -6.54 5.36
CA VAL A 76 1.77 -6.61 3.97
C VAL A 76 1.67 -8.04 3.43
N GLU A 77 2.18 -9.04 4.18
CA GLU A 77 2.09 -10.45 3.79
C GLU A 77 0.64 -10.89 3.53
N LEU A 78 -0.29 -10.47 4.41
CA LEU A 78 -1.72 -10.75 4.26
C LEU A 78 -2.29 -10.14 2.98
N ASN A 79 -2.06 -8.86 2.71
CA ASN A 79 -2.55 -8.19 1.50
C ASN A 79 -2.01 -8.86 0.24
N CYS A 80 -0.71 -9.15 0.19
CA CYS A 80 -0.10 -9.85 -0.94
C CYS A 80 -0.70 -11.24 -1.16
N LYS A 81 -0.89 -12.00 -0.07
CA LYS A 81 -1.52 -13.33 -0.11
C LYS A 81 -2.94 -13.27 -0.68
N LEU A 82 -3.76 -12.34 -0.20
CA LEU A 82 -5.16 -12.19 -0.64
C LEU A 82 -5.26 -11.87 -2.13
N ILE A 83 -4.38 -11.01 -2.66
CA ILE A 83 -4.31 -10.72 -4.10
C ILE A 83 -3.99 -11.99 -4.89
N MET A 84 -3.01 -12.78 -4.43
CA MET A 84 -2.61 -14.02 -5.11
C MET A 84 -3.71 -15.07 -5.11
N GLU A 85 -4.30 -15.34 -3.95
CA GLU A 85 -5.34 -16.37 -3.80
C GLU A 85 -6.61 -16.02 -4.59
N ALA A 86 -7.02 -14.74 -4.61
CA ALA A 86 -8.20 -14.30 -5.37
C ALA A 86 -8.05 -14.53 -6.88
N ASN A 87 -6.81 -14.51 -7.37
CA ASN A 87 -6.46 -14.76 -8.77
C ASN A 87 -6.06 -16.22 -9.03
N GLY A 88 -6.15 -17.11 -8.02
CA GLY A 88 -5.88 -18.54 -8.16
C GLY A 88 -4.40 -18.91 -8.20
N ALA A 89 -3.49 -18.03 -7.81
CA ALA A 89 -2.10 -18.38 -7.64
C ALA A 89 -1.91 -19.33 -6.44
N THR A 90 -0.93 -20.21 -6.56
CA THR A 90 -0.48 -21.11 -5.50
C THR A 90 0.95 -20.76 -5.10
N PRO A 91 1.33 -20.99 -3.83
CA PRO A 91 2.70 -20.79 -3.39
C PRO A 91 3.64 -21.78 -4.08
N THR A 92 4.88 -21.35 -4.37
CA THR A 92 5.91 -22.24 -4.92
C THR A 92 6.30 -23.34 -3.93
N ASN A 93 6.19 -23.06 -2.63
CA ASN A 93 6.47 -23.99 -1.52
C ASN A 93 5.22 -24.15 -0.63
N LYS A 94 5.40 -24.61 0.62
CA LYS A 94 4.30 -24.80 1.59
C LYS A 94 3.49 -23.53 1.86
N HIS A 95 4.16 -22.37 1.87
CA HIS A 95 3.56 -21.07 2.13
C HIS A 95 4.08 -20.06 1.13
N PHE A 96 3.29 -19.01 0.87
CA PHE A 96 3.75 -17.88 0.07
C PHE A 96 4.94 -17.21 0.76
N THR A 97 5.88 -16.77 -0.06
CA THR A 97 7.08 -16.06 0.35
C THR A 97 7.16 -14.72 -0.39
N MET A 98 8.05 -13.84 0.05
CA MET A 98 8.29 -12.58 -0.66
C MET A 98 8.79 -12.80 -2.11
N LEU A 99 9.40 -13.95 -2.41
CA LEU A 99 9.75 -14.34 -3.78
C LEU A 99 8.50 -14.61 -4.62
N ASP A 100 7.48 -15.24 -4.04
CA ASP A 100 6.20 -15.39 -4.73
C ASP A 100 5.57 -14.02 -4.96
N TYR A 101 5.45 -13.19 -3.91
CA TYR A 101 4.84 -11.86 -3.94
C TYR A 101 5.46 -10.90 -4.96
N LYS A 102 6.73 -11.10 -5.34
CA LYS A 102 7.36 -10.36 -6.44
C LYS A 102 6.58 -10.48 -7.77
N LYS A 103 5.83 -11.56 -7.99
CA LYS A 103 4.97 -11.73 -9.18
C LYS A 103 3.89 -10.64 -9.29
N LEU A 104 3.52 -9.99 -8.18
CA LEU A 104 2.62 -8.82 -8.16
C LEU A 104 3.16 -7.64 -8.97
N GLU A 105 4.46 -7.59 -9.23
CA GLU A 105 5.04 -6.58 -10.13
C GLU A 105 4.37 -6.62 -11.51
N LYS A 106 4.09 -7.81 -12.04
CA LYS A 106 3.44 -7.96 -13.36
C LYS A 106 1.99 -7.48 -13.36
N SER A 107 1.28 -7.62 -12.24
CA SER A 107 -0.14 -7.27 -12.19
C SER A 107 -0.34 -5.78 -11.91
N SER A 108 0.51 -5.21 -11.06
CA SER A 108 0.25 -3.96 -10.35
C SER A 108 1.37 -2.93 -10.48
N LEU A 109 2.55 -3.27 -11.05
CA LEU A 109 3.72 -2.39 -11.15
C LEU A 109 4.12 -1.76 -9.80
N LEU A 110 4.16 -2.57 -8.73
CA LEU A 110 4.39 -2.09 -7.37
C LEU A 110 5.69 -1.30 -7.22
N SER A 111 6.73 -1.63 -7.99
CA SER A 111 8.01 -0.92 -7.98
C SER A 111 7.93 0.54 -8.43
N LYS A 112 6.87 0.92 -9.15
CA LYS A 112 6.63 2.27 -9.65
C LYS A 112 5.85 3.15 -8.69
N TYR A 113 5.28 2.59 -7.62
CA TYR A 113 4.60 3.37 -6.59
C TYR A 113 5.60 4.13 -5.73
N THR A 114 5.22 5.35 -5.38
CA THR A 114 5.91 6.16 -4.36
C THR A 114 4.90 6.61 -3.31
N ALA A 115 5.28 6.58 -2.05
CA ALA A 115 4.54 7.18 -0.94
C ALA A 115 5.36 8.34 -0.39
N THR A 116 4.77 9.54 -0.33
CA THR A 116 5.48 10.76 0.02
C THR A 116 4.99 11.28 1.36
N PHE A 117 5.92 11.51 2.27
CA PHE A 117 5.67 12.17 3.55
C PHE A 117 6.07 13.65 3.44
N SER A 118 5.11 14.56 3.63
CA SER A 118 5.30 15.98 3.29
C SER A 118 6.00 16.83 4.34
N ASN A 119 6.17 16.32 5.57
CA ASN A 119 6.71 17.09 6.69
C ASN A 119 8.02 16.49 7.22
N TRP A 120 8.92 16.05 6.34
CA TRP A 120 10.18 15.44 6.75
C TRP A 120 11.22 16.50 7.11
N ARG A 121 11.70 16.46 8.34
CA ARG A 121 12.68 17.40 8.86
C ARG A 121 14.09 17.01 8.41
N MET A 122 14.84 17.96 7.85
CA MET A 122 16.21 17.73 7.40
C MET A 122 17.06 18.98 7.61
N ARG A 123 18.33 18.79 7.98
CA ARG A 123 19.32 19.87 7.93
C ARG A 123 20.08 19.77 6.61
N ASN A 124 20.05 20.84 5.81
CA ASN A 124 20.76 20.88 4.52
C ASN A 124 22.26 20.62 4.74
N PRO A 125 22.88 19.63 4.06
CA PRO A 125 24.30 19.32 4.28
C PRO A 125 25.26 20.46 3.91
N ASN A 126 24.85 21.35 3.02
CA ASN A 126 25.69 22.45 2.53
C ASN A 126 25.46 23.73 3.35
N THR A 127 24.20 24.17 3.49
CA THR A 127 23.87 25.43 4.15
C THR A 127 23.71 25.30 5.67
N HIS A 128 23.55 24.07 6.18
CA HIS A 128 23.21 23.77 7.57
C HIS A 128 21.86 24.35 8.03
N GLU A 129 21.04 24.87 7.11
CA GLU A 129 19.71 25.39 7.41
C GLU A 129 18.72 24.24 7.67
N LEU A 130 17.71 24.55 8.48
CA LEU A 130 16.63 23.62 8.77
C LEU A 130 15.57 23.71 7.67
N GLU A 131 15.23 22.58 7.06
CA GLU A 131 14.25 22.45 5.99
C GLU A 131 13.20 21.39 6.36
N TYR A 132 11.97 21.61 5.88
CA TYR A 132 10.91 20.61 5.87
C TYR A 132 10.64 20.24 4.42
N ILE A 133 10.97 19.00 4.06
CA ILE A 133 10.93 18.51 2.69
C ILE A 133 9.89 17.41 2.53
N LYS A 134 9.49 17.18 1.28
CA LYS A 134 8.82 15.95 0.88
C LYS A 134 9.85 14.82 0.83
N LYS A 135 9.62 13.75 1.59
CA LYS A 135 10.44 12.53 1.53
C LYS A 135 9.65 11.39 0.89
N ASP A 136 10.25 10.84 -0.15
CA ASP A 136 9.70 9.71 -0.89
C ASP A 136 10.15 8.38 -0.28
N PHE A 137 9.19 7.48 -0.11
CA PHE A 137 9.39 6.09 0.26
C PHE A 137 8.95 5.21 -0.91
N ARG A 138 9.78 4.22 -1.25
CA ARG A 138 9.50 3.26 -2.34
C ARG A 138 9.60 1.82 -1.82
N PRO A 139 8.63 1.36 -1.02
CA PRO A 139 8.70 0.08 -0.32
C PRO A 139 8.92 -1.13 -1.24
N PHE A 140 8.45 -1.07 -2.49
CA PHE A 140 8.54 -2.19 -3.44
C PHE A 140 9.52 -1.92 -4.60
N ALA A 141 10.40 -0.91 -4.52
CA ALA A 141 11.35 -0.59 -5.59
C ALA A 141 12.13 -1.83 -6.08
N ASN A 142 12.52 -2.70 -5.15
CA ASN A 142 13.28 -3.93 -5.45
C ASN A 142 12.51 -4.86 -6.41
N PHE A 143 11.18 -4.88 -6.40
CA PHE A 143 10.38 -5.78 -7.25
C PHE A 143 10.64 -5.59 -8.75
N GLY A 144 10.98 -4.36 -9.17
CA GLY A 144 11.30 -4.04 -10.56
C GLY A 144 12.69 -4.48 -11.04
N LEU A 145 13.56 -4.99 -10.15
CA LEU A 145 14.91 -5.41 -10.51
C LEU A 145 14.97 -6.90 -10.87
N THR A 146 15.70 -7.27 -11.93
CA THR A 146 15.76 -8.63 -12.48
C THR A 146 16.28 -9.68 -11.48
N ASN A 147 17.33 -9.36 -10.73
CA ASN A 147 17.94 -10.25 -9.73
C ASN A 147 17.66 -9.83 -8.27
N SER A 148 16.59 -9.07 -8.05
CA SER A 148 16.29 -8.53 -6.71
C SER A 148 15.98 -9.61 -5.69
N LYS A 149 16.41 -9.35 -4.45
CA LYS A 149 15.90 -9.99 -3.24
C LYS A 149 14.60 -9.32 -2.78
N ALA A 150 14.08 -9.77 -1.63
CA ALA A 150 13.03 -9.07 -0.90
C ALA A 150 13.38 -7.58 -0.66
N PRO A 151 12.38 -6.72 -0.41
CA PRO A 151 12.63 -5.35 0.01
C PRO A 151 13.48 -5.29 1.28
N ASP A 152 14.32 -4.28 1.40
CA ASP A 152 15.31 -4.18 2.49
C ASP A 152 14.64 -4.10 3.87
N TRP A 153 13.52 -3.38 3.99
CA TRP A 153 12.72 -3.29 5.21
C TRP A 153 12.07 -4.63 5.60
N TYR A 154 11.76 -5.49 4.62
CA TYR A 154 11.22 -6.82 4.87
C TYR A 154 12.31 -7.80 5.29
N ASP A 155 13.50 -7.71 4.70
CA ASP A 155 14.68 -8.46 5.16
C ASP A 155 15.06 -8.08 6.59
N ALA A 156 15.02 -6.78 6.92
CA ALA A 156 15.15 -6.27 8.28
C ALA A 156 14.13 -6.90 9.22
N TYR A 157 12.83 -6.90 8.87
CA TYR A 157 11.79 -7.58 9.63
C TYR A 157 12.09 -9.06 9.89
N ASN A 158 12.50 -9.83 8.88
CA ASN A 158 12.82 -11.25 9.07
C ASN A 158 13.98 -11.43 10.04
N LYS A 159 15.03 -10.60 9.93
CA LYS A 159 16.17 -10.63 10.86
C LYS A 159 15.74 -10.36 12.30
N VAL A 160 14.93 -9.32 12.54
CA VAL A 160 14.45 -9.01 13.90
C VAL A 160 13.48 -10.06 14.43
N LYS A 161 12.61 -10.61 13.56
CA LYS A 161 11.67 -11.68 13.92
C LYS A 161 12.38 -12.94 14.39
N HIS A 162 13.47 -13.33 13.74
CA HIS A 162 14.20 -14.57 14.05
C HIS A 162 15.28 -14.40 15.11
N ASN A 163 15.92 -13.24 15.21
CA ASN A 163 16.96 -12.98 16.20
C ASN A 163 16.95 -11.50 16.63
N ARG A 164 15.96 -11.12 17.44
CA ARG A 164 15.83 -9.74 17.94
C ARG A 164 17.03 -9.29 18.77
N GLU A 165 17.63 -10.17 19.57
CA GLU A 165 18.73 -9.84 20.47
C GLU A 165 19.90 -9.17 19.71
N GLU A 166 20.22 -9.71 18.53
CA GLU A 166 21.32 -9.24 17.68
C GLU A 166 20.89 -8.25 16.59
N ASN A 167 19.59 -7.98 16.44
CA ASN A 167 19.08 -7.25 15.27
C ASN A 167 18.02 -6.18 15.62
N LEU A 168 17.85 -5.82 16.89
CA LEU A 168 16.83 -4.84 17.30
C LEU A 168 17.00 -3.49 16.58
N GLU A 169 18.23 -3.11 16.24
CA GLU A 169 18.55 -1.89 15.49
C GLU A 169 17.95 -1.84 14.09
N LYS A 170 17.56 -2.99 13.52
CA LYS A 170 16.88 -3.06 12.23
C LYS A 170 15.39 -2.73 12.34
N ALA A 171 14.82 -2.77 13.55
CA ALA A 171 13.50 -2.21 13.84
C ALA A 171 13.57 -0.70 14.02
N ASN A 172 14.06 -0.01 12.99
CA ASN A 172 14.24 1.43 12.98
C ASN A 172 13.07 2.17 12.31
N LEU A 173 13.04 3.49 12.50
CA LEU A 173 12.00 4.37 11.98
C LEU A 173 11.82 4.24 10.47
N GLU A 174 12.91 4.22 9.69
CA GLU A 174 12.86 4.12 8.23
C GLU A 174 12.23 2.81 7.74
N ASN A 175 12.58 1.69 8.35
CA ASN A 175 11.99 0.39 8.02
C ASN A 175 10.51 0.33 8.40
N CYS A 176 10.13 0.92 9.53
CA CYS A 176 8.73 1.00 9.94
C CYS A 176 7.91 1.85 8.96
N ILE A 177 8.40 3.04 8.59
CA ILE A 177 7.71 3.91 7.65
C ILE A 177 7.56 3.23 6.28
N ASN A 178 8.60 2.55 5.78
CA ASN A 178 8.49 1.78 4.54
C ASN A 178 7.46 0.64 4.63
N ALA A 179 7.42 -0.10 5.75
CA ALA A 179 6.45 -1.16 5.94
C ALA A 179 5.00 -0.62 5.97
N VAL A 180 4.75 0.47 6.71
CA VAL A 180 3.43 1.11 6.79
C VAL A 180 3.01 1.71 5.44
N ALA A 181 3.92 2.41 4.75
CA ALA A 181 3.69 2.89 3.39
C ALA A 181 3.42 1.74 2.40
N GLY A 182 4.07 0.60 2.59
CA GLY A 182 3.86 -0.61 1.80
C GLY A 182 2.43 -1.15 1.91
N ILE A 183 1.83 -1.11 3.10
CA ILE A 183 0.42 -1.49 3.29
C ILE A 183 -0.47 -0.54 2.48
N LEU A 184 -0.26 0.78 2.60
CA LEU A 184 -1.07 1.77 1.90
C LEU A 184 -0.99 1.58 0.38
N ILE A 185 0.21 1.37 -0.16
CA ILE A 185 0.42 1.08 -1.58
C ILE A 185 -0.34 -0.18 -1.99
N LEU A 186 -0.28 -1.25 -1.21
CA LEU A 186 -1.01 -2.48 -1.52
C LEU A 186 -2.52 -2.27 -1.47
N LEU A 187 -3.04 -1.53 -0.50
CA LEU A 187 -4.47 -1.20 -0.43
C LEU A 187 -4.90 -0.35 -1.64
N TYR A 188 -4.13 0.66 -2.01
CA TYR A 188 -4.40 1.47 -3.18
C TYR A 188 -4.32 0.64 -4.47
N SER A 189 -3.33 -0.24 -4.59
CA SER A 189 -3.20 -1.14 -5.74
C SER A 189 -4.36 -2.12 -5.89
N GLN A 190 -5.11 -2.38 -4.82
CA GLN A 190 -6.33 -3.20 -4.84
C GLN A 190 -7.57 -2.36 -5.09
N PHE A 191 -7.71 -1.21 -4.42
CA PHE A 191 -9.01 -0.53 -4.29
C PHE A 191 -9.01 0.91 -4.82
N GLY A 192 -7.89 1.41 -5.36
CA GLY A 192 -7.72 2.80 -5.78
C GLY A 192 -8.06 3.77 -4.65
N SER A 193 -8.75 4.85 -4.98
CA SER A 193 -9.23 5.86 -4.03
C SER A 193 -10.27 5.34 -3.02
N ARG A 194 -10.80 4.11 -3.17
CA ARG A 194 -11.73 3.47 -2.21
C ARG A 194 -11.00 2.61 -1.17
N CYS A 195 -9.68 2.71 -1.09
CA CYS A 195 -8.84 1.85 -0.25
C CYS A 195 -8.93 2.17 1.25
N ILE A 196 -9.13 3.44 1.61
CA ILE A 196 -9.30 3.87 3.01
C ILE A 196 -10.76 4.27 3.24
N GLU A 197 -11.36 3.76 4.30
CA GLU A 197 -12.69 4.17 4.75
C GLU A 197 -12.59 4.67 6.18
N THR A 198 -12.69 5.99 6.36
CA THR A 198 -12.67 6.60 7.68
C THR A 198 -14.00 6.34 8.38
N TYR A 199 -13.95 6.05 9.68
CA TYR A 199 -15.15 5.91 10.50
C TYR A 199 -15.90 7.24 10.52
N GLY A 200 -16.94 7.38 9.70
CA GLY A 200 -17.68 8.64 9.55
C GLY A 200 -18.65 8.69 8.37
N THR A 201 -18.52 7.79 7.39
CA THR A 201 -19.45 7.67 6.26
C THR A 201 -20.79 7.01 6.60
N ASN A 202 -21.07 6.76 7.88
CA ASN A 202 -22.40 6.40 8.35
C ASN A 202 -23.15 7.64 8.86
N GLY A 203 -23.79 8.37 7.94
CA GLY A 203 -25.13 8.92 8.20
C GLY A 203 -25.28 10.10 9.15
N LEU A 204 -24.51 11.18 8.97
CA LEU A 204 -25.00 12.52 9.28
C LEU A 204 -25.10 13.32 7.97
N CYS A 205 -26.18 13.09 7.23
CA CYS A 205 -26.52 13.87 6.07
C CYS A 205 -27.25 15.14 6.53
N TRP A 206 -26.64 16.33 6.36
CA TRP A 206 -27.45 17.51 6.07
C TRP A 206 -27.66 17.51 4.56
N GLN A 207 -28.90 17.31 4.14
CA GLN A 207 -29.29 17.50 2.75
C GLN A 207 -29.36 19.01 2.50
N GLU A 208 -28.34 19.57 1.87
CA GLU A 208 -28.51 20.76 1.03
C GLU A 208 -27.84 20.50 -0.32
N ASP A 209 -28.65 20.67 -1.36
CA ASP A 209 -28.40 20.67 -2.80
C ASP A 209 -27.03 20.20 -3.33
N GLY A 210 -27.06 19.00 -3.92
CA GLY A 210 -26.50 18.78 -5.25
C GLY A 210 -24.98 18.69 -5.40
N ALA A 211 -24.19 18.82 -4.35
CA ALA A 211 -22.74 18.60 -4.39
C ALA A 211 -22.33 17.60 -3.30
N TYR A 212 -21.85 16.43 -3.71
CA TYR A 212 -20.94 15.67 -2.83
C TYR A 212 -19.63 16.44 -2.80
N ASP A 213 -19.20 16.87 -1.61
CA ASP A 213 -17.87 17.44 -1.42
C ASP A 213 -16.81 16.45 -1.91
N LEU A 214 -16.20 16.78 -3.05
CA LEU A 214 -15.33 15.94 -3.86
C LEU A 214 -13.88 15.92 -3.35
N ASN A 215 -13.64 16.04 -2.04
CA ASN A 215 -12.31 15.83 -1.48
C ASN A 215 -12.34 14.68 -0.48
N PHE A 216 -12.01 13.50 -1.00
CA PHE A 216 -11.51 12.40 -0.18
C PHE A 216 -10.15 12.81 0.36
N ASP A 217 -10.14 13.50 1.50
CA ASP A 217 -8.93 13.69 2.30
C ASP A 217 -8.99 12.62 3.39
N ALA A 218 -8.64 11.38 3.01
CA ALA A 218 -8.37 10.40 4.04
C ALA A 218 -7.24 10.98 4.89
N ASP A 219 -7.47 11.18 6.18
CA ASP A 219 -6.44 11.64 7.12
C ASP A 219 -5.38 10.54 7.28
N VAL A 220 -4.52 10.42 6.26
CA VAL A 220 -3.39 9.49 6.16
C VAL A 220 -2.11 10.31 6.01
N ILE A 221 -1.03 9.87 6.64
CA ILE A 221 0.24 10.62 6.63
C ILE A 221 0.98 10.62 5.28
N PHE A 222 0.56 9.81 4.30
CA PHE A 222 1.26 9.66 3.02
C PHE A 222 0.42 10.13 1.84
N GLU A 223 1.02 10.92 0.97
CA GLU A 223 0.57 11.14 -0.40
C GLU A 223 0.98 9.93 -1.26
N ILE A 224 0.06 9.33 -2.02
CA ILE A 224 0.37 8.17 -2.88
C ILE A 224 0.51 8.63 -4.32
N HIS A 225 1.62 8.24 -4.95
CA HIS A 225 1.88 8.41 -6.36
C HIS A 225 1.87 7.04 -7.07
N PRO A 226 0.76 6.66 -7.72
CA PRO A 226 0.68 5.43 -8.49
C PRO A 226 1.48 5.51 -9.81
N PRO A 227 1.71 4.37 -10.49
CA PRO A 227 2.34 4.33 -11.81
C PRO A 227 1.55 5.18 -12.82
N LEU A 228 2.26 5.79 -13.76
CA LEU A 228 1.65 6.61 -14.81
C LEU A 228 0.92 5.72 -15.81
N ILE A 229 -0.09 6.25 -16.50
CA ILE A 229 -0.77 5.52 -17.60
C ILE A 229 0.24 5.05 -18.67
N SER A 230 1.30 5.85 -18.91
CA SER A 230 2.38 5.53 -19.84
C SER A 230 3.29 4.38 -19.41
N ASP A 231 3.25 3.96 -18.15
CA ASP A 231 3.99 2.78 -17.67
C ASP A 231 3.30 1.46 -18.10
N TRP A 232 2.04 1.51 -18.53
CA TRP A 232 1.24 0.35 -18.92
C TRP A 232 1.17 0.19 -20.44
N GLN A 233 1.15 -1.06 -20.91
CA GLN A 233 0.80 -1.33 -22.31
C GLN A 233 -0.71 -1.09 -22.53
N GLU A 234 -1.11 -0.70 -23.74
CA GLU A 234 -2.53 -0.47 -24.04
C GLU A 234 -3.42 -1.70 -23.80
N SER A 235 -2.87 -2.91 -24.01
CA SER A 235 -3.55 -4.18 -23.74
C SER A 235 -3.71 -4.50 -22.25
N GLU A 236 -3.01 -3.79 -21.38
CA GLU A 236 -3.07 -3.97 -19.93
C GLU A 236 -4.05 -3.01 -19.25
N LEU A 237 -4.42 -1.93 -19.95
CA LEU A 237 -5.36 -0.93 -19.45
C LEU A 237 -6.79 -1.48 -19.43
N TYR A 238 -7.56 -1.06 -18.43
CA TYR A 238 -8.98 -1.38 -18.35
C TYR A 238 -9.78 -0.56 -19.37
N ASP A 239 -10.71 -1.25 -20.05
CA ASP A 239 -11.56 -0.71 -21.11
C ASP A 239 -12.95 -1.33 -21.00
N PHE A 240 -13.63 -1.02 -19.90
CA PHE A 240 -14.98 -1.52 -19.61
C PHE A 240 -15.82 -0.45 -18.90
N ASN A 241 -17.14 -0.56 -19.03
CA ASN A 241 -18.08 0.22 -18.24
C ASN A 241 -18.67 -0.66 -17.13
N TRP A 242 -18.40 -0.29 -15.87
CA TRP A 242 -18.87 -1.07 -14.72
C TRP A 242 -20.39 -1.28 -14.72
N ASN A 243 -21.18 -0.29 -15.14
CA ASN A 243 -22.63 -0.40 -15.19
C ASN A 243 -23.14 -1.50 -16.13
N ASN A 244 -22.37 -1.84 -17.17
CA ASN A 244 -22.73 -2.87 -18.13
C ASN A 244 -22.40 -4.27 -17.61
N ILE A 245 -21.36 -4.40 -16.78
CA ILE A 245 -20.87 -5.71 -16.33
C ILE A 245 -21.26 -6.05 -14.88
N LYS A 246 -21.68 -5.09 -14.06
CA LYS A 246 -21.99 -5.31 -12.63
C LYS A 246 -23.09 -6.35 -12.37
N THR A 247 -24.02 -6.54 -13.31
CA THR A 247 -25.11 -7.51 -13.18
C THR A 247 -24.71 -8.93 -13.59
N LEU A 248 -23.54 -9.11 -14.21
CA LEU A 248 -23.04 -10.42 -14.57
C LEU A 248 -22.77 -11.25 -13.30
N ALA A 249 -22.96 -12.56 -13.39
CA ALA A 249 -22.62 -13.49 -12.31
C ALA A 249 -21.12 -13.46 -11.98
N GLN A 250 -20.28 -13.29 -12.99
CA GLN A 250 -18.81 -13.24 -12.90
C GLN A 250 -18.29 -11.96 -13.61
N PRO A 251 -18.35 -10.80 -12.93
CA PRO A 251 -17.94 -9.52 -13.51
C PRO A 251 -16.43 -9.28 -13.45
N PHE A 252 -15.67 -10.17 -12.80
CA PHE A 252 -14.22 -10.10 -12.62
C PHE A 252 -13.51 -11.29 -13.28
N ASP A 253 -12.31 -11.05 -13.79
CA ASP A 253 -11.42 -12.08 -14.30
C ASP A 253 -10.27 -12.37 -13.33
N LYS A 254 -9.51 -13.45 -13.59
CA LYS A 254 -8.30 -13.80 -12.83
C LYS A 254 -7.05 -13.41 -13.60
N PHE A 255 -6.10 -12.76 -12.92
CA PHE A 255 -4.77 -12.49 -13.46
C PHE A 255 -3.90 -13.76 -13.40
N ASN A 256 -3.15 -14.02 -14.48
CA ASN A 256 -2.24 -15.17 -14.56
C ASN A 256 -0.80 -14.73 -14.24
N PHE A 257 -0.25 -15.18 -13.11
CA PHE A 257 1.04 -14.74 -12.55
C PHE A 257 2.28 -15.44 -13.12
#